data_AF-Q0UGF4-F1
#
_entry.id   AF-Q0UGF4-F1
#
_cell.length_a   1.000
_cell.length_b   1.000
_cell.length_c   1.000
_cell.angle_alpha   90.00
_cell.angle_beta   90.00
_cell.angle_gamma   90.00
#
_symmetry.space_group_name_H-M   'P 1'
#
loop_
_entity.id
_entity.type
_entity.pdbx_description
1 polymer ?
#
loop_
_entity_poly.entity_id
_entity_poly.type
_entity_poly.pdbx_seq_one_letter_code
_entity_poly.pdbx_strand_id
1 'polypeptide(L)'
;MAANTTSNITAATLVMATPHDKAMLLDVHGLLDKIFARNQNQHRRSHWWKSLHAFRKQLGLLLEEMAGSKAEAKIEARLRYWDEKFIHMWYYQLVAVGPFAMLGIVMMASVARVCRICGITAVYEEIASGDIKGVLSANDELALAGEFAGVLDEEEGWGEDEGVVVEREE
;
A
#
# COMPACT_ATOMS: atom_id res chain seq x y z
N MET A 1 11.87 19.32 -2.16
CA MET A 1 11.53 19.33 -0.73
C MET A 1 10.25 18.51 -0.58
N ALA A 2 10.36 17.27 -0.12
CA ALA A 2 9.18 16.42 0.07
C ALA A 2 8.39 16.97 1.28
N ALA A 3 7.10 17.24 1.07
CA ALA A 3 6.20 17.63 2.14
C ALA A 3 6.29 16.58 3.24
N ASN A 4 6.62 17.04 4.45
CA ASN A 4 6.64 16.20 5.64
C ASN A 4 5.19 15.93 6.01
N THR A 5 4.57 14.94 5.35
CA THR A 5 3.22 14.46 5.67
C THR A 5 3.31 13.88 7.06
N THR A 6 2.96 14.68 8.07
CA THR A 6 2.87 14.23 9.45
C THR A 6 1.89 13.06 9.49
N SER A 7 2.40 11.83 9.63
CA SER A 7 1.60 10.61 9.67
C SER A 7 0.59 10.73 10.82
N ASN A 8 -0.67 11.02 10.47
CA ASN A 8 -1.82 11.08 11.37
C ASN A 8 -2.23 9.66 11.83
N ILE A 9 -1.27 8.76 11.97
CA ILE A 9 -1.50 7.40 12.45
C ILE A 9 -1.68 7.49 13.95
N THR A 10 -2.90 7.20 14.40
CA THR A 10 -3.31 7.25 15.81
C THR A 10 -3.53 5.84 16.35
N ALA A 11 -3.21 5.62 17.63
CA ALA A 11 -3.48 4.34 18.27
C ALA A 11 -4.99 4.08 18.49
N ALA A 12 -5.84 5.10 18.33
CA ALA A 12 -7.28 5.05 18.62
C ALA A 12 -7.99 3.91 17.88
N THR A 13 -7.69 3.71 16.58
CA THR A 13 -8.28 2.63 15.78
C THR A 13 -7.96 1.25 16.34
N LEU A 14 -6.74 1.05 16.85
CA LEU A 14 -6.29 -0.22 17.40
C LEU A 14 -6.81 -0.45 18.83
N VAL A 15 -6.95 0.62 19.62
CA VAL A 15 -7.55 0.57 20.97
C VAL A 15 -9.03 0.20 20.89
N MET A 16 -9.75 0.82 19.94
CA MET A 16 -11.15 0.55 19.64
C MET A 16 -11.39 -0.72 18.81
N ALA A 17 -10.32 -1.42 18.40
CA ALA A 17 -10.43 -2.61 17.57
C ALA A 17 -11.28 -3.69 18.24
N THR A 18 -12.09 -4.37 17.43
CA THR A 18 -13.00 -5.40 17.91
C THR A 18 -12.23 -6.57 18.53
N PRO A 19 -12.82 -7.35 19.46
CA PRO A 19 -12.19 -8.56 19.97
C PRO A 19 -11.80 -9.54 18.85
N HIS A 20 -12.59 -9.56 17.76
CA HIS A 20 -12.28 -10.36 16.58
C HIS A 20 -11.00 -9.88 15.88
N ASP A 21 -10.83 -8.57 15.66
CA ASP A 21 -9.61 -8.03 15.05
C ASP A 21 -8.37 -8.32 15.91
N LYS A 22 -8.50 -8.24 17.24
CA LYS A 22 -7.43 -8.62 18.18
C LYS A 22 -7.06 -10.10 18.06
N ALA A 23 -8.05 -10.99 17.94
CA ALA A 23 -7.82 -12.40 17.68
C ALA A 23 -7.14 -12.64 16.32
N MET A 24 -7.54 -11.90 15.28
CA MET A 24 -6.90 -11.99 13.96
C MET A 24 -5.42 -11.59 14.00
N LEU A 25 -5.03 -10.60 14.80
CA LEU A 25 -3.61 -10.23 14.97
C LEU A 25 -2.80 -11.36 15.62
N LEU A 26 -3.38 -12.03 16.63
CA LEU A 26 -2.77 -13.20 17.27
C LEU A 26 -2.63 -14.37 16.28
N ASP A 27 -3.65 -14.62 15.47
CA ASP A 27 -3.63 -15.67 14.45
C ASP A 27 -2.56 -15.40 13.39
N VAL A 28 -2.45 -14.14 12.93
CA VAL A 28 -1.39 -13.73 11.99
C VAL A 28 -0.02 -13.93 12.62
N HIS A 29 0.18 -13.49 13.87
CA HIS A 29 1.44 -13.72 14.58
C HIS A 29 1.76 -15.23 14.68
N GLY A 30 0.80 -16.06 15.07
CA GLY A 30 0.97 -17.52 15.12
C GLY A 30 1.27 -18.16 13.76
N LEU A 31 0.71 -17.64 12.66
CA LEU A 31 1.03 -18.08 11.31
C LEU A 31 2.46 -17.70 10.92
N LEU A 32 2.85 -16.44 11.14
CA LEU A 32 4.22 -15.96 10.91
C LEU A 32 5.22 -16.78 11.72
N ASP A 33 4.82 -17.22 12.91
CA ASP A 33 5.67 -18.02 13.77
C ASP A 33 6.01 -19.38 13.18
N LYS A 34 4.99 -20.07 12.66
CA LYS A 34 5.12 -21.37 12.00
C LYS A 34 5.92 -21.24 10.70
N ILE A 35 5.67 -20.20 9.92
CA ILE A 35 6.44 -19.91 8.70
C ILE A 35 7.91 -19.66 9.05
N PHE A 36 8.16 -18.89 10.11
CA PHE A 36 9.50 -18.59 10.59
C PHE A 36 10.24 -19.85 11.09
N ALA A 37 9.58 -20.74 11.83
CA ALA A 37 10.24 -21.97 12.25
C ALA A 37 10.59 -22.88 11.05
N ARG A 38 9.68 -23.01 10.08
CA ARG A 38 9.85 -23.90 8.92
C ARG A 38 10.99 -23.49 7.99
N ASN A 39 11.17 -22.19 7.79
CA ASN A 39 12.05 -21.64 6.75
C ASN A 39 13.41 -21.16 7.31
N GLN A 40 13.64 -21.27 8.62
CA GLN A 40 14.83 -20.76 9.30
C GLN A 40 16.13 -21.35 8.76
N ASN A 41 16.16 -22.65 8.51
CA ASN A 41 17.37 -23.36 8.11
C ASN A 41 17.72 -23.12 6.63
N GLN A 42 16.73 -22.79 5.80
CA GLN A 42 16.90 -22.64 4.35
C GLN A 42 17.20 -21.20 3.93
N HIS A 43 16.67 -20.21 4.66
CA HIS A 43 16.62 -18.83 4.18
C HIS A 43 17.32 -17.81 5.09
N ARG A 44 18.12 -18.27 6.05
CA ARG A 44 18.77 -17.42 7.06
C ARG A 44 19.54 -16.22 6.50
N ARG A 45 20.08 -16.33 5.28
CA ARG A 45 20.86 -15.27 4.61
C ARG A 45 20.02 -14.38 3.68
N SER A 46 18.80 -14.78 3.34
CA SER A 46 17.93 -14.08 2.38
C SER A 46 17.38 -12.77 2.96
N HIS A 47 17.20 -11.75 2.10
CA HIS A 47 16.69 -10.44 2.52
C HIS A 47 15.21 -10.50 2.95
N TRP A 48 14.40 -11.26 2.21
CA TRP A 48 13.00 -11.50 2.57
C TRP A 48 12.87 -12.17 3.94
N TRP A 49 13.81 -13.05 4.30
CA TRP A 49 13.84 -13.72 5.60
C TRP A 49 14.07 -12.74 6.75
N LYS A 50 15.04 -11.83 6.58
CA LYS A 50 15.31 -10.78 7.56
C LYS A 50 14.10 -9.85 7.71
N SER A 51 13.41 -9.58 6.61
CA SER A 51 12.17 -8.78 6.60
C SER A 51 11.04 -9.49 7.32
N LEU A 52 10.83 -10.80 7.09
CA LEU A 52 9.88 -11.63 7.85
C LEU A 52 10.18 -11.59 9.34
N HIS A 53 11.45 -11.82 9.71
CA HIS A 53 11.87 -11.84 11.10
C HIS A 53 11.61 -10.51 11.79
N ALA A 54 11.95 -9.40 11.12
CA ALA A 54 11.69 -8.06 11.61
C ALA A 54 10.19 -7.83 11.78
N PHE A 55 9.37 -8.15 10.77
CA PHE A 55 7.91 -8.01 10.83
C PHE A 55 7.29 -8.82 11.97
N ARG A 56 7.64 -10.11 12.08
CA ARG A 56 7.20 -10.98 13.17
C ARG A 56 7.55 -10.38 14.54
N LYS A 57 8.80 -9.97 14.73
CA LYS A 57 9.24 -9.36 15.99
C LYS A 57 8.47 -8.08 16.31
N GLN A 58 8.28 -7.22 15.31
CA GLN A 58 7.53 -5.98 15.49
C GLN A 58 6.09 -6.26 15.88
N LEU A 59 5.43 -7.22 15.22
CA LEU A 59 4.06 -7.64 15.57
C LEU A 59 3.97 -8.22 16.99
N GLY A 60 4.96 -9.02 17.42
CA GLY A 60 5.04 -9.51 18.79
C GLY A 60 5.14 -8.38 19.82
N LEU A 61 6.00 -7.39 19.57
CA LEU A 61 6.12 -6.21 20.43
C LEU A 61 4.83 -5.39 20.49
N LEU A 62 4.14 -5.24 19.35
CA LEU A 62 2.84 -4.56 19.31
C LEU A 62 1.80 -5.30 20.18
N LEU A 63 1.74 -6.63 20.09
CA LEU A 63 0.82 -7.44 20.88
C LEU A 63 1.12 -7.35 22.38
N GLU A 64 2.40 -7.36 22.77
CA GLU A 64 2.84 -7.15 24.15
C GLU A 64 2.45 -5.77 24.66
N GLU A 65 2.62 -4.73 23.85
CA GLU A 65 2.22 -3.37 24.19
C GLU A 65 0.70 -3.27 24.35
N MET A 66 -0.08 -3.85 23.44
CA MET A 66 -1.54 -3.89 23.52
C MET A 66 -2.07 -4.57 24.80
N ALA A 67 -1.30 -5.48 25.39
CA ALA A 67 -1.66 -6.12 26.67
C ALA A 67 -1.36 -5.26 27.91
N GLY A 68 -0.57 -4.17 27.77
CA GLY A 68 -0.18 -3.29 28.86
C GLY A 68 -1.18 -2.16 29.16
N SER A 69 -1.21 -1.67 30.41
CA SER A 69 -2.16 -0.63 30.86
C SER A 69 -1.79 0.83 30.49
N LYS A 70 -0.60 1.09 29.94
CA LYS A 70 -0.11 2.42 29.50
C LYS A 70 0.41 2.37 28.05
N ALA A 71 -0.35 1.74 27.17
CA ALA A 71 0.12 1.29 25.87
C ALA A 71 -0.03 2.32 24.74
N GLU A 72 -0.99 3.24 24.82
CA GLU A 72 -1.44 4.02 23.66
C GLU A 72 -0.32 4.85 23.02
N ALA A 73 0.44 5.62 23.81
CA ALA A 73 1.53 6.43 23.29
C ALA A 73 2.69 5.58 22.71
N LYS A 74 2.91 4.37 23.25
CA LYS A 74 3.94 3.45 22.74
C LYS A 74 3.51 2.78 21.44
N ILE A 75 2.24 2.38 21.38
CA ILE A 75 1.59 1.84 20.18
C ILE A 75 1.68 2.88 19.07
N GLU A 76 1.30 4.13 19.34
CA GLU A 76 1.35 5.21 18.35
C GLU A 76 2.76 5.45 17.82
N ALA A 77 3.76 5.55 18.72
CA ALA A 77 5.15 5.68 18.33
C ALA A 77 5.65 4.50 17.47
N ARG A 78 5.19 3.28 17.78
CA ARG A 78 5.52 2.08 17.00
C ARG A 78 4.89 2.10 15.63
N LEU A 79 3.61 2.46 15.52
CA LEU A 79 2.91 2.53 14.23
C LEU A 79 3.53 3.58 13.31
N ARG A 80 3.93 4.74 13.84
CA ARG A 80 4.71 5.74 13.10
C ARG A 80 6.06 5.20 12.63
N TYR A 81 6.77 4.49 13.50
CA TYR A 81 8.03 3.86 13.13
C TYR A 81 7.88 2.80 12.03
N TRP A 82 6.75 2.08 12.00
CA TRP A 82 6.46 1.11 10.93
C TRP A 82 6.24 1.80 9.60
N ASP A 83 5.44 2.85 9.60
CA ASP A 83 5.13 3.68 8.44
C ASP A 83 6.41 4.22 7.77
N GLU A 84 7.27 4.88 8.55
CA GLU A 84 8.47 5.53 8.03
C GLU A 84 9.50 4.55 7.44
N LYS A 85 9.70 3.39 8.06
CA LYS A 85 10.89 2.55 7.78
C LYS A 85 10.60 1.15 7.30
N PHE A 86 9.43 0.60 7.59
CA PHE A 86 9.23 -0.84 7.47
C PHE A 86 8.17 -1.23 6.47
N ILE A 87 7.05 -0.51 6.37
CA ILE A 87 5.92 -0.94 5.52
C ILE A 87 6.34 -1.08 4.06
N HIS A 88 6.98 -0.06 3.49
CA HIS A 88 7.47 -0.12 2.11
C HIS A 88 8.53 -1.20 1.93
N MET A 89 9.49 -1.31 2.86
CA MET A 89 10.54 -2.32 2.79
C MET A 89 9.95 -3.74 2.83
N TRP A 90 9.00 -4.00 3.73
CA TRP A 90 8.31 -5.28 3.81
C TRP A 90 7.52 -5.55 2.54
N TYR A 91 6.79 -4.58 2.00
CA TYR A 91 6.05 -4.77 0.77
C TYR A 91 6.96 -5.19 -0.40
N TYR A 92 8.05 -4.46 -0.65
CA TYR A 92 8.96 -4.78 -1.74
C TYR A 92 9.74 -6.08 -1.53
N GLN A 93 10.30 -6.30 -0.34
CA GLN A 93 11.16 -7.46 -0.07
C GLN A 93 10.40 -8.78 -0.01
N LEU A 94 9.10 -8.73 0.32
CA LEU A 94 8.27 -9.92 0.43
C LEU A 94 7.63 -10.30 -0.90
N VAL A 95 7.32 -9.33 -1.75
CA VAL A 95 6.79 -9.57 -3.10
C VAL A 95 7.88 -10.01 -4.09
N ALA A 96 9.10 -9.50 -3.95
CA ALA A 96 10.20 -9.75 -4.90
C ALA A 96 10.80 -11.17 -4.85
N VAL A 97 10.16 -12.12 -4.16
CA VAL A 97 10.69 -13.48 -4.02
C VAL A 97 10.18 -14.38 -5.15
N GLY A 98 10.82 -14.27 -6.32
CA GLY A 98 10.45 -15.02 -7.53
C GLY A 98 10.19 -16.52 -7.33
N PRO A 99 11.15 -17.33 -6.86
CA PRO A 99 10.97 -18.78 -6.70
C PRO A 99 10.02 -19.17 -5.56
N PHE A 100 9.58 -18.23 -4.72
CA PHE A 100 8.67 -18.48 -3.59
C PHE A 100 7.45 -17.55 -3.62
N ALA A 101 6.92 -17.27 -4.82
CA ALA A 101 5.82 -16.34 -5.04
C ALA A 101 4.61 -16.60 -4.11
N MET A 102 4.25 -17.86 -3.86
CA MET A 102 3.15 -18.22 -2.96
C MET A 102 3.39 -17.75 -1.52
N LEU A 103 4.62 -17.88 -1.02
CA LEU A 103 4.97 -17.40 0.31
C LEU A 103 4.94 -15.87 0.35
N GLY A 104 5.43 -15.21 -0.70
CA GLY A 104 5.36 -13.76 -0.85
C GLY A 104 3.93 -13.22 -0.80
N ILE A 105 2.99 -13.86 -1.49
CA ILE A 105 1.56 -13.50 -1.48
C ILE A 105 0.96 -13.64 -0.07
N VAL A 106 1.22 -14.76 0.62
CA VAL A 106 0.72 -14.98 1.99
C VAL A 106 1.26 -13.91 2.94
N MET A 107 2.54 -13.57 2.80
CA MET A 107 3.19 -12.56 3.63
C MET A 107 2.66 -11.16 3.34
N MET A 108 2.49 -10.79 2.07
CA MET A 108 1.87 -9.53 1.66
C MET A 108 0.43 -9.41 2.19
N ALA A 109 -0.36 -10.48 2.10
CA ALA A 109 -1.71 -10.52 2.66
C ALA A 109 -1.71 -10.36 4.19
N SER A 110 -0.71 -10.93 4.87
CA SER A 110 -0.53 -10.80 6.32
C SER A 110 -0.19 -9.35 6.71
N VAL A 111 0.73 -8.71 5.99
CA VAL A 111 1.07 -7.29 6.20
C VAL A 111 -0.15 -6.40 5.94
N ALA A 112 -0.84 -6.59 4.81
CA ALA A 112 -2.03 -5.81 4.46
C ALA A 112 -3.13 -5.94 5.53
N ARG A 113 -3.35 -7.15 6.04
CA ARG A 113 -4.33 -7.39 7.12
C ARG A 113 -3.94 -6.69 8.42
N VAL A 114 -2.66 -6.71 8.81
CA VAL A 114 -2.18 -5.98 9.99
C VAL A 114 -2.32 -4.48 9.79
N CYS A 115 -1.91 -3.93 8.64
CA CYS A 115 -2.06 -2.50 8.33
C CYS A 115 -3.53 -2.04 8.36
N ARG A 116 -4.46 -2.88 7.88
CA ARG A 116 -5.90 -2.62 7.95
C ARG A 116 -6.38 -2.53 9.41
N ILE A 117 -6.01 -3.50 10.24
CA ILE A 117 -6.43 -3.54 11.66
C ILE A 117 -5.80 -2.39 12.46
N CYS A 118 -4.54 -2.04 12.17
CA CYS A 118 -3.84 -0.93 12.80
C CYS A 118 -4.32 0.45 12.32
N GLY A 119 -5.22 0.53 11.33
CA GLY A 119 -5.71 1.79 10.79
C GLY A 119 -4.76 2.50 9.82
N ILE A 120 -3.58 1.92 9.53
CA ILE A 120 -2.60 2.50 8.62
C ILE A 120 -3.14 2.56 7.19
N THR A 121 -3.86 1.52 6.76
CA THR A 121 -4.47 1.49 5.42
C THR A 121 -5.50 2.60 5.22
N ALA A 122 -6.30 2.92 6.25
CA ALA A 122 -7.28 3.99 6.17
C ALA A 122 -6.61 5.37 5.98
N VAL A 123 -5.47 5.61 6.65
CA VAL A 123 -4.68 6.83 6.48
C VAL A 123 -4.14 6.92 5.04
N TYR A 124 -3.63 5.82 4.49
CA TYR A 124 -3.17 5.80 3.09
C TYR A 124 -4.30 6.01 2.08
N GLU A 125 -5.49 5.44 2.32
CA GLU A 125 -6.67 5.64 1.47
C GLU A 125 -7.12 7.11 1.47
N GLU A 126 -7.10 7.77 2.64
CA GLU A 126 -7.43 9.19 2.75
C GLU A 126 -6.44 10.07 1.99
N ILE A 127 -5.13 9.82 2.16
CA ILE A 127 -4.07 10.53 1.43
C ILE A 127 -4.23 10.32 -0.09
N ALA A 128 -4.41 9.07 -0.52
CA ALA A 128 -4.57 8.74 -1.93
C ALA A 128 -5.84 9.37 -2.53
N SER A 129 -6.95 9.40 -1.79
CA SER A 129 -8.19 10.08 -2.21
C SER A 129 -7.99 11.59 -2.35
N GLY A 130 -7.24 12.20 -1.42
CA GLY A 130 -6.86 13.61 -1.48
C GLY A 130 -6.02 13.93 -2.71
N ASP A 131 -5.01 13.11 -3.01
CA ASP A 131 -4.13 13.28 -4.17
C ASP A 131 -4.90 13.15 -5.49
N ILE A 132 -5.76 12.12 -5.62
CA ILE A 132 -6.61 11.93 -6.81
C ILE A 132 -7.55 13.13 -7.00
N LYS A 133 -8.19 13.59 -5.90
CA LYS A 133 -9.07 14.76 -5.95
C LYS A 133 -8.31 16.02 -6.36
N GLY A 134 -7.07 16.20 -5.90
CA GLY A 134 -6.20 17.30 -6.29
C GLY A 134 -5.88 17.28 -7.79
N VAL A 135 -5.54 16.10 -8.34
CA VAL A 135 -5.29 15.93 -9.78
C VAL A 135 -6.55 16.20 -10.61
N LEU A 136 -7.71 15.71 -10.18
CA LEU A 136 -8.99 15.96 -10.87
C LEU A 136 -9.36 17.45 -10.84
N SER A 137 -9.24 18.12 -9.69
CA SER A 137 -9.48 19.57 -9.57
C SER A 137 -8.53 20.36 -10.45
N ALA A 138 -7.24 20.00 -10.49
CA ALA A 138 -6.26 20.65 -11.36
C ALA A 138 -6.59 20.45 -12.85
N ASN A 139 -7.13 19.29 -13.23
CA ASN A 139 -7.57 19.02 -14.60
C ASN A 139 -8.85 19.80 -14.97
N ASP A 140 -9.81 19.91 -14.04
CA ASP A 140 -11.02 20.70 -14.21
C ASP A 140 -10.72 22.22 -14.29
N GLU A 141 -9.77 22.71 -13.48
CA GLU A 141 -9.25 24.08 -13.54
C GLU A 141 -8.47 24.34 -14.84
N LEU A 142 -7.86 23.31 -15.42
CA LEU A 142 -7.24 23.36 -16.75
C LEU A 142 -8.26 23.29 -17.90
N ALA A 143 -9.56 23.43 -17.62
CA ALA A 143 -10.70 23.67 -18.51
C ALA A 143 -10.42 23.49 -20.02
N LEU A 144 -10.12 22.25 -20.42
CA LEU A 144 -10.03 21.82 -21.83
C LEU A 144 -11.36 21.99 -22.58
N ALA A 145 -12.46 22.24 -21.85
CA ALA A 145 -13.80 22.45 -22.40
C ALA A 145 -13.93 23.73 -23.23
N GLY A 146 -13.14 24.78 -22.95
CA GLY A 146 -13.13 26.00 -23.77
C GLY A 146 -12.24 25.90 -25.01
N GLU A 147 -11.12 25.19 -24.90
CA GLU A 147 -10.12 25.05 -25.99
C GLU A 147 -10.53 24.02 -27.05
N PHE A 148 -11.22 22.93 -26.68
CA PHE A 148 -11.69 21.91 -27.64
C PHE A 148 -13.12 22.13 -28.14
N ALA A 149 -13.90 23.02 -27.54
CA ALA A 149 -15.20 23.39 -28.09
C ALA A 149 -15.06 24.08 -29.46
N GLY A 150 -14.01 24.89 -29.65
CA GLY A 150 -13.69 25.49 -30.96
C GLY A 150 -13.26 24.47 -32.02
N VAL A 151 -12.66 23.34 -31.63
CA VAL A 151 -12.21 22.29 -32.56
C VAL A 151 -13.38 21.46 -33.13
N LEU A 152 -14.54 21.47 -32.47
CA LEU A 152 -15.75 20.78 -32.94
C LEU A 152 -16.75 21.71 -33.64
N ASP A 153 -16.64 23.03 -33.43
CA ASP A 153 -17.53 24.04 -34.03
C ASP A 153 -16.87 24.87 -35.14
N GLU A 154 -15.63 24.57 -35.53
CA GLU A 154 -15.05 25.12 -36.75
C GLU A 154 -15.57 24.33 -37.96
N GLU A 155 -16.47 25.00 -38.67
CA GLU A 155 -16.87 24.84 -40.07
C GLU A 155 -15.66 24.91 -41.06
N GLU A 156 -14.47 24.44 -40.65
CA GLU A 156 -13.26 24.36 -41.46
C GLU A 156 -12.99 22.91 -41.87
N GLY A 157 -13.06 22.73 -43.19
CA GLY A 157 -12.89 21.46 -43.89
C GLY A 157 -11.71 20.64 -43.39
N TRP A 158 -12.02 19.59 -42.65
CA TRP A 158 -11.31 18.33 -42.77
C TRP A 158 -11.49 17.89 -44.21
N GLY A 159 -10.52 18.23 -45.07
CA GLY A 159 -10.46 17.71 -46.43
C GLY A 159 -10.58 16.19 -46.33
N GLU A 160 -11.73 15.67 -46.75
CA GLU A 160 -11.95 14.24 -46.90
C GLU A 160 -10.81 13.71 -47.76
N ASP A 161 -9.97 12.85 -47.18
CA ASP A 161 -8.98 12.09 -47.92
C ASP A 161 -9.74 11.14 -48.84
N GLU A 162 -10.14 11.64 -50.02
CA GLU A 162 -10.67 10.84 -51.11
C GLU A 162 -9.55 9.92 -51.58
N GLY A 163 -9.54 8.71 -51.02
CA GLY A 163 -8.56 7.68 -51.35
C GLY A 163 -8.47 7.46 -52.86
N VAL A 164 -7.31 7.78 -53.43
CA VAL A 164 -7.03 7.54 -54.85
C VAL A 164 -6.67 6.08 -55.06
N VAL A 165 -7.45 5.38 -55.89
CA VAL A 165 -7.17 3.99 -56.28
C VAL A 165 -5.96 3.95 -57.19
N VAL A 166 -4.86 3.36 -56.70
CA VAL A 166 -3.65 3.08 -57.50
C VAL A 166 -3.80 1.69 -58.11
N GLU A 167 -3.97 1.63 -59.43
CA GLU A 167 -3.90 0.35 -60.16
C GLU A 167 -2.45 -0.14 -60.21
N ARG A 168 -2.26 -1.45 -59.98
CA ARG A 168 -0.94 -2.10 -60.12
C ARG A 168 -0.65 -2.34 -61.60
N GLU A 169 0.48 -1.84 -62.08
CA GLU A 169 1.06 -2.27 -63.36
C GLU A 169 1.52 -3.73 -63.26
N GLU A 170 1.23 -4.52 -64.30
CA GLU A 170 1.60 -5.94 -64.46
C GLU A 170 3.11 -6.19 -64.57
#